data_AF-A0A838KGR2-F1
#
_entry.id   AF-A0A838KGR2-F1
#
_cell.length_a   1.000
_cell.length_b   1.000
_cell.length_c   1.000
_cell.angle_alpha   90.00
_cell.angle_beta   90.00
_cell.angle_gamma   90.00
#
_symmetry.space_group_name_H-M   'P 1'
#
loop_
_entity.id
_entity.type
_entity.pdbx_description
1 polymer ?
#
loop_
_entity_poly.entity_id
_entity_poly.type
_entity_poly.pdbx_seq_one_letter_code
_entity_poly.pdbx_strand_id
1 'polypeptide(L)'
;MPLTPEDVANKQFTSTRLKPGYDETEVDEFLDEVEAELTRLYRETDELRAKLAAAGTGDRAPVESADVSGLQRENEELRSKLSTAERQLAEVSSRPAAAAAPAAA
;
A
#
# COMPACT_ATOMS: atom_id res chain seq x y z
N MET A 1 -9.41 -20.28 -6.99
CA MET A 1 -10.62 -19.68 -7.59
C MET A 1 -11.36 -18.97 -6.48
N PRO A 2 -11.66 -17.66 -6.58
CA PRO A 2 -12.55 -17.01 -5.62
C PRO A 2 -13.98 -17.55 -5.82
N LEU A 3 -14.77 -17.60 -4.75
CA LEU A 3 -16.18 -18.01 -4.79
C LEU A 3 -16.98 -17.00 -5.64
N THR A 4 -17.85 -17.45 -6.54
CA THR A 4 -18.77 -16.57 -7.28
C THR A 4 -20.16 -16.56 -6.63
N PRO A 5 -20.99 -15.51 -6.86
CA PRO A 5 -22.38 -15.51 -6.40
C PRO A 5 -23.18 -16.72 -6.90
N GLU A 6 -23.00 -17.12 -8.17
CA GLU A 6 -23.61 -18.33 -8.71
C GLU A 6 -23.18 -19.61 -7.98
N ASP A 7 -21.93 -19.69 -7.51
CA ASP A 7 -21.47 -20.86 -6.74
C ASP A 7 -22.19 -20.97 -5.39
N VAL A 8 -22.61 -19.84 -4.81
CA VAL A 8 -23.38 -19.79 -3.56
C VAL A 8 -24.82 -20.21 -3.82
N ALA A 9 -25.47 -19.62 -4.84
CA ALA A 9 -26.85 -19.94 -5.21
C ALA A 9 -27.04 -21.42 -5.61
N ASN A 10 -26.06 -22.01 -6.29
CA ASN A 10 -26.11 -23.40 -6.74
C ASN A 10 -25.63 -24.41 -5.68
N LYS A 11 -25.25 -23.96 -4.48
CA LYS A 11 -24.69 -24.83 -3.46
C LYS A 11 -25.76 -25.72 -2.85
N GLN A 12 -25.60 -27.04 -3.01
CA GLN A 12 -26.44 -28.03 -2.32
C GLN A 12 -25.72 -28.65 -1.14
N PHE A 13 -26.34 -28.57 0.04
CA PHE A 13 -25.87 -29.22 1.25
C PHE A 13 -26.51 -30.60 1.41
N THR A 14 -25.79 -31.54 2.03
CA THR A 14 -26.32 -32.89 2.30
C THR A 14 -27.13 -32.88 3.59
N SER A 15 -28.40 -33.28 3.53
CA SER A 15 -29.25 -33.39 4.72
C SER A 15 -28.84 -34.56 5.63
N THR A 16 -28.69 -34.31 6.93
CA THR A 16 -28.29 -35.31 7.92
C THR A 16 -29.45 -35.67 8.84
N ARG A 17 -29.82 -36.96 8.91
CA ARG A 17 -30.96 -37.45 9.73
C ARG A 17 -30.60 -37.98 11.11
N LEU A 18 -29.32 -38.34 11.33
CA LEU A 18 -28.85 -39.03 12.54
C LEU A 18 -27.95 -38.16 13.43
N LYS A 19 -27.67 -36.93 13.02
CA LYS A 19 -26.83 -35.98 13.73
C LYS A 19 -27.55 -34.62 13.79
N PRO A 20 -27.28 -33.80 14.82
CA PRO A 20 -27.69 -32.40 14.79
C PRO A 20 -27.19 -31.74 13.50
N GLY A 21 -28.09 -31.10 12.77
CA GLY A 21 -27.82 -30.34 11.56
C GLY A 21 -28.32 -28.91 11.70
N TYR A 22 -27.93 -28.07 10.75
CA TYR A 22 -28.49 -26.71 10.63
C TYR A 22 -29.92 -26.78 10.09
N ASP A 23 -30.73 -25.76 10.39
CA ASP A 23 -32.05 -25.60 9.78
C ASP A 23 -31.88 -25.18 8.32
N GLU A 24 -32.56 -25.87 7.39
CA GLU A 24 -32.45 -25.59 5.96
C GLU A 24 -32.89 -24.15 5.64
N THR A 25 -33.93 -23.65 6.31
CA THR A 25 -34.44 -22.28 6.11
C THR A 25 -33.44 -21.23 6.58
N GLU A 26 -32.83 -21.43 7.76
CA GLU A 26 -31.82 -20.51 8.30
C GLU A 26 -30.56 -20.48 7.42
N VAL A 27 -30.16 -21.64 6.90
CA VAL A 27 -29.05 -21.74 5.96
C VAL A 27 -29.38 -21.01 4.66
N ASP A 28 -30.56 -21.23 4.09
CA ASP A 28 -30.98 -20.58 2.85
C ASP A 28 -31.05 -19.05 3.01
N GLU A 29 -31.65 -18.54 4.09
CA GLU A 29 -31.71 -17.10 4.40
C GLU A 29 -30.30 -16.47 4.52
N PHE A 30 -29.36 -17.18 5.14
CA PHE A 30 -27.98 -16.72 5.24
C PHE A 30 -27.25 -16.74 3.88
N LEU A 31 -27.51 -17.75 3.05
CA LEU A 31 -26.91 -17.83 1.71
C LEU A 31 -27.41 -16.71 0.79
N ASP A 32 -28.68 -16.31 0.91
CA ASP A 32 -29.22 -15.14 0.21
C ASP A 32 -28.48 -13.85 0.59
N GLU A 33 -28.20 -13.64 1.88
CA GLU A 33 -27.41 -12.49 2.36
C GLU A 33 -25.98 -12.52 1.82
N VAL A 34 -25.34 -13.69 1.86
CA VAL A 34 -23.98 -13.89 1.33
C VAL A 34 -23.94 -13.66 -0.18
N GLU A 35 -24.93 -14.13 -0.94
CA GLU A 35 -25.01 -13.92 -2.39
C GLU A 35 -25.16 -12.43 -2.72
N ALA A 36 -26.03 -11.72 -2.00
CA ALA A 36 -26.24 -10.29 -2.19
C ALA A 36 -24.97 -9.47 -1.92
N GLU A 37 -24.28 -9.75 -0.82
CA GLU A 37 -23.02 -9.09 -0.47
C GLU A 37 -21.91 -9.44 -1.46
N LEU A 38 -21.80 -10.70 -1.87
CA LEU A 38 -20.79 -11.12 -2.85
C LEU A 38 -21.02 -10.43 -4.19
N THR A 39 -22.27 -10.35 -4.66
CA THR A 39 -22.64 -9.62 -5.87
C THR A 39 -22.28 -8.15 -5.78
N ARG A 40 -22.57 -7.51 -4.65
CA ARG A 40 -22.18 -6.11 -4.39
C ARG A 40 -20.67 -5.94 -4.45
N LEU A 41 -19.90 -6.82 -3.79
CA LEU A 41 -18.45 -6.73 -3.71
C LEU A 41 -17.78 -6.94 -5.07
N TYR A 42 -18.29 -7.87 -5.89
CA TYR A 42 -17.82 -8.05 -7.26
C TYR A 42 -18.10 -6.83 -8.13
N ARG A 43 -19.31 -6.25 -8.06
CA ARG A 43 -19.62 -4.99 -8.76
C ARG A 43 -18.70 -3.86 -8.35
N GLU A 44 -18.49 -3.66 -7.05
CA GLU A 44 -17.59 -2.63 -6.54
C GLU A 44 -16.15 -2.87 -6.99
N THR A 45 -15.70 -4.13 -6.98
CA THR A 45 -14.38 -4.52 -7.48
C THR A 45 -14.22 -4.21 -8.97
N ASP A 46 -15.23 -4.53 -9.78
CA ASP A 46 -15.22 -4.27 -11.22
C ASP A 46 -15.27 -2.76 -11.51
N GLU A 47 -16.08 -2.00 -10.76
CA GLU A 47 -16.09 -0.53 -10.84
C GLU A 47 -14.75 0.07 -10.44
N LEU A 48 -14.13 -0.39 -9.35
CA LEU A 48 -12.82 0.08 -8.91
C LEU A 48 -11.73 -0.27 -9.92
N ARG A 49 -11.78 -1.47 -10.51
CA ARG A 49 -10.88 -1.88 -11.59
C ARG A 49 -11.10 -1.05 -12.85
N ALA A 50 -12.34 -0.75 -13.20
CA ALA A 50 -12.66 0.14 -14.32
C ALA A 50 -12.17 1.57 -14.07
N LYS A 51 -12.34 2.09 -12.86
CA LYS A 51 -11.81 3.40 -12.42
C LYS A 51 -10.28 3.41 -12.45
N LEU A 52 -9.61 2.36 -11.96
CA LEU A 52 -8.15 2.19 -12.05
C LEU A 52 -7.67 2.07 -13.49
N ALA A 53 -8.41 1.35 -14.35
CA ALA A 53 -8.08 1.25 -15.76
C ALA A 53 -8.25 2.59 -16.47
N ALA A 54 -9.31 3.33 -16.17
CA ALA A 54 -9.59 4.66 -16.71
C ALA A 54 -8.59 5.72 -16.19
N ALA A 55 -8.19 5.66 -14.92
CA ALA A 55 -7.13 6.49 -14.34
C ALA A 55 -5.72 6.06 -14.78
N GLY A 56 -5.55 4.79 -15.16
CA GLY A 56 -4.32 4.26 -15.74
C GLY A 56 -4.17 4.61 -17.23
N THR A 57 -5.28 4.80 -17.95
CA THR A 57 -5.29 5.25 -19.35
C THR A 57 -5.41 6.77 -19.50
N GLY A 58 -6.07 7.45 -18.57
CA GLY A 58 -6.13 8.90 -18.46
C GLY A 58 -5.22 9.39 -17.33
N ASP A 59 -4.04 9.89 -17.70
CA ASP A 59 -3.04 10.46 -16.80
C ASP A 59 -2.06 9.48 -16.12
N ARG A 60 -1.76 8.38 -16.82
CA ARG A 60 -0.34 8.06 -17.01
C ARG A 60 0.13 8.73 -18.30
N ALA A 61 0.11 10.07 -18.31
CA ALA A 61 1.25 10.75 -18.90
C ALA A 61 2.50 10.06 -18.34
N PRO A 62 3.55 9.79 -19.14
CA PRO A 62 4.79 9.34 -18.56
C PRO A 62 5.15 10.41 -17.53
N VAL A 63 4.96 10.14 -16.24
CA VAL A 63 5.60 10.94 -15.20
C VAL A 63 7.05 10.83 -15.58
N GLU A 64 7.56 11.92 -16.12
CA GLU A 64 8.73 11.94 -16.97
C GLU A 64 9.81 11.12 -16.29
N SER A 65 10.20 10.00 -16.90
CA SER A 65 11.37 9.26 -16.43
C SER A 65 12.59 10.18 -16.34
N ALA A 66 12.59 11.25 -17.16
CA ALA A 66 13.49 12.39 -17.05
C ALA A 66 13.30 13.19 -15.74
N ASP A 67 12.10 13.62 -15.36
CA ASP A 67 11.86 14.39 -14.14
C ASP A 67 12.11 13.57 -12.87
N VAL A 68 11.62 12.32 -12.82
CA VAL A 68 11.89 11.44 -11.68
C VAL A 68 13.40 11.19 -11.52
N SER A 69 14.13 11.04 -12.63
CA SER A 69 15.60 10.94 -12.58
C SER A 69 16.28 12.25 -12.19
N GLY A 70 15.72 13.40 -12.56
CA GLY A 70 16.20 14.73 -12.18
C GLY A 70 16.05 14.97 -10.67
N LEU A 71 14.85 14.75 -10.13
CA LEU A 71 14.57 14.87 -8.70
C LEU A 71 15.38 13.88 -7.84
N GLN A 72 15.70 12.70 -8.38
CA GLN A 72 16.57 11.73 -7.70
C GLN A 72 18.03 12.21 -7.61
N ARG A 73 18.58 12.77 -8.70
CA ARG A 73 19.94 13.34 -8.69
C ARG A 73 20.06 14.53 -7.75
N GLU A 74 19.06 15.41 -7.76
CA GLU A 74 19.03 16.56 -6.83
C GLU A 74 18.96 16.10 -5.37
N ASN A 75 18.16 15.08 -5.06
CA ASN A 75 18.13 14.49 -3.72
C ASN A 75 19.48 13.92 -3.29
N GLU A 76 20.19 13.23 -4.19
CA GLU A 76 21.50 12.68 -3.89
C GLU A 76 22.55 13.78 -3.68
N GLU A 77 22.50 14.85 -4.49
CA GLU A 77 23.36 16.01 -4.33
C GLU A 77 23.09 16.76 -3.02
N LEU A 78 21.81 16.97 -2.66
CA LEU A 78 21.42 17.60 -1.40
C LEU A 78 21.86 16.77 -0.19
N ARG A 79 21.72 15.44 -0.25
CA ARG A 79 22.22 14.54 0.80
C ARG A 79 23.74 14.58 0.93
N SER A 80 24.46 14.64 -0.19
CA SER A 80 25.93 14.80 -0.19
C SER A 80 26.36 16.13 0.44
N LYS A 81 25.70 17.24 0.06
CA LYS A 81 25.93 18.58 0.64
C LYS A 81 25.64 18.61 2.14
N LEU A 82 24.53 18.01 2.60
CA LEU A 82 24.22 17.88 4.02
C LEU A 82 25.30 17.11 4.76
N SER A 83 25.75 15.97 4.24
CA SER A 83 26.81 15.18 4.89
C SER A 83 28.14 15.95 4.99
N THR A 84 28.44 16.78 3.99
CA THR A 84 29.67 17.59 3.98
C THR A 84 29.56 18.74 4.97
N ALA A 85 28.41 19.41 5.02
CA ALA A 85 28.13 20.47 5.99
C ALA A 85 28.15 19.93 7.42
N GLU A 86 27.57 18.75 7.67
CA GLU A 86 27.61 18.07 8.96
C GLU A 86 29.03 17.69 9.37
N ARG A 87 29.86 17.20 8.44
CA ARG A 87 31.28 16.92 8.69
C ARG A 87 32.06 18.18 9.01
N GLN A 88 31.84 19.27 8.28
CA GLN A 88 32.48 20.56 8.53
C GLN A 88 32.05 21.13 9.87
N LEU A 89 30.76 21.01 10.23
CA LEU A 89 30.26 21.42 11.54
C LEU A 89 30.88 20.57 12.65
N ALA A 90 30.96 19.25 12.46
CA ALA A 90 31.63 18.35 13.39
C ALA A 90 33.14 18.63 13.50
N GLU A 91 33.82 19.00 12.42
CA GLU A 91 35.25 19.37 12.42
C GLU A 91 35.50 20.70 13.13
N VAL A 92 34.65 21.71 12.89
CA VAL A 92 34.71 23.00 13.58
C VAL A 92 34.38 22.85 15.07
N SER A 93 33.42 21.98 15.42
CA SER A 93 33.08 21.69 16.82
C SER A 93 34.05 20.74 17.52
N SER A 94 34.77 19.88 16.79
CA SER A 94 35.78 18.97 17.34
C SER A 94 37.19 19.54 17.35
N ARG A 95 37.44 20.66 16.66
CA ARG A 95 38.68 21.44 16.80
C ARG A 95 38.73 22.00 18.23
N PRO A 96 39.43 21.34 19.17
CA PRO A 96 39.45 21.81 20.54
C PRO A 96 40.42 22.98 20.59
N ALA A 97 40.08 23.99 21.39
CA ALA A 97 40.95 24.79 22.28
C ALA A 97 42.49 24.70 22.19
N ALA A 98 43.12 24.58 21.02
CA ALA A 98 44.57 24.54 20.83
C ALA A 98 45.18 25.95 20.65
N ALA A 99 44.38 27.00 20.89
CA ALA A 99 44.83 28.39 20.94
C ALA A 99 44.87 28.95 22.38
N ALA A 100 44.76 28.11 23.41
CA ALA A 100 44.93 28.51 24.80
C ALA A 100 46.33 28.16 25.32
N ALA A 101 47.36 28.87 24.83
CA ALA A 101 48.61 29.11 25.55
C ALA A 101 49.48 30.15 24.81
N PRO A 102 49.55 31.42 25.23
CA PRO A 102 50.76 32.19 25.02
C PRO A 102 51.75 31.82 26.13
N ALA A 103 52.82 31.13 25.76
CA ALA A 103 53.98 30.94 26.61
C ALA A 103 54.74 32.28 26.73
N ALA A 104 54.94 32.70 27.99
CA ALA A 104 56.07 33.42 28.55
C ALA A 104 56.75 34.54 27.71
N ALA A 105 56.63 35.77 28.21
CA ALA A 105 57.65 36.82 28.13
C ALA A 105 57.87 37.39 29.55
#